data_AF-A0A0L7RHH3-F1
#
_entry.id   AF-A0A0L7RHH3-F1
#
_cell.length_a   1.000
_cell.length_b   1.000
_cell.length_c   1.000
_cell.angle_alpha   90.00
_cell.angle_beta   90.00
_cell.angle_gamma   90.00
#
_symmetry.space_group_name_H-M   'P 1'
#
loop_
_entity.id
_entity.type
_entity.pdbx_description
1 polymer ?
#
loop_
_entity_poly.entity_id
_entity_poly.type
_entity_poly.pdbx_seq_one_letter_code
_entity_poly.pdbx_strand_id
1 'polypeptide(L)' 'KHMLVPVPSIKKDKCPTKKCLVCAANNKRSETRYNCKLCDVASHLGIYFTKYHTLKKF' A
#
# COMPACT_ATOMS: atom_id res chain seq x y z
N LYS A 1 13.82 3.90 7.21
CA LYS A 1 13.50 2.53 6.76
C LYS A 1 12.05 2.49 6.28
N HIS A 2 11.77 1.94 5.10
CA HIS A 2 10.39 1.76 4.65
C HIS A 2 9.70 0.73 5.55
N MET A 3 8.51 1.06 6.03
CA MET A 3 7.70 0.19 6.88
C MET A 3 6.23 0.38 6.53
N LEU A 4 5.48 -0.71 6.51
CA LEU A 4 4.03 -0.66 6.36
C LEU A 4 3.40 -0.27 7.69
N VAL A 5 2.51 0.70 7.63
CA VAL A 5 1.66 1.11 8.74
C VAL A 5 0.20 1.05 8.30
N PRO A 6 -0.75 0.91 9.23
CA PRO A 6 -2.16 0.99 8.91
C PRO A 6 -2.49 2.34 8.27
N VAL A 7 -3.38 2.32 7.27
CA VAL A 7 -3.89 3.56 6.65
C VAL A 7 -4.56 4.40 7.75
N PRO A 8 -4.20 5.68 7.88
CA PRO A 8 -4.82 6.54 8.88
C PRO A 8 -6.31 6.73 8.58
N SER A 9 -7.18 6.45 9.55
CA SER A 9 -8.61 6.73 9.46
C SER A 9 -8.85 8.24 9.51
N ILE A 10 -9.45 8.82 8.46
CA ILE A 10 -9.67 10.27 8.39
C ILE A 10 -11.02 10.65 9.04
N LYS A 11 -12.11 9.89 8.80
CA LYS A 11 -13.44 10.15 9.40
C LYS A 11 -14.28 8.87 9.44
N LYS A 12 -14.70 8.43 10.64
CA LYS A 12 -15.70 7.37 10.93
C LYS A 12 -15.53 5.97 10.31
N ASP A 13 -14.63 5.76 9.36
CA ASP A 13 -14.35 4.43 8.82
C ASP A 13 -13.56 3.59 9.83
N LYS A 14 -14.23 2.54 10.33
CA LYS A 14 -13.61 1.52 11.20
C LYS A 14 -12.45 0.79 10.50
N CYS A 15 -12.49 0.71 9.17
CA CYS A 15 -11.54 -0.07 8.37
C CYS A 15 -11.15 0.70 7.10
N PRO A 16 -10.33 1.77 7.19
CA PRO A 16 -9.92 2.53 6.00
C PRO A 16 -9.10 1.64 5.08
N THR A 17 -9.46 1.64 3.80
CA THR A 17 -8.72 0.97 2.74
C THR A 17 -8.31 1.99 1.68
N LYS A 18 -7.14 1.77 1.07
CA LYS A 18 -6.66 2.51 -0.11
C LYS A 18 -6.38 1.51 -1.23
N LYS A 19 -6.49 1.94 -2.48
CA LYS A 19 -6.12 1.10 -3.63
C LYS A 19 -4.63 0.78 -3.59
N CYS A 20 -4.28 -0.49 -3.72
CA CYS A 20 -2.88 -0.89 -3.78
C CYS A 20 -2.26 -0.45 -5.11
N LEU A 21 -1.20 0.35 -5.04
CA LEU A 21 -0.52 0.89 -6.22
C LEU A 21 0.11 -0.21 -7.07
N VAL A 22 0.72 -1.21 -6.42
CA VAL A 22 1.32 -2.36 -7.11
C VAL A 22 0.25 -3.22 -7.79
N CYS A 23 -0.94 -3.36 -7.20
CA CYS A 23 -2.04 -4.07 -7.85
C CYS A 23 -2.58 -3.27 -9.02
N ALA A 24 -2.74 -1.95 -8.87
CA ALA A 24 -3.17 -1.06 -9.95
C ALA A 24 -2.20 -1.11 -11.14
N ALA A 25 -0.89 -1.13 -10.90
CA ALA A 25 0.13 -1.30 -11.94
C ALA A 25 0.03 -2.65 -12.67
N ASN A 26 -0.52 -3.68 -12.02
CA ASN A 26 -0.80 -4.99 -12.62
C ASN A 26 -2.23 -5.12 -13.16
N ASN A 27 -2.95 -4.00 -13.38
CA ASN A 27 -4.36 -3.97 -13.80
C ASN A 27 -5.32 -4.72 -12.84
N LYS A 28 -4.93 -4.90 -11.58
CA LYS A 28 -5.75 -5.53 -10.54
C LYS A 28 -6.36 -4.47 -9.63
N ARG A 29 -7.69 -4.45 -9.54
CA ARG A 29 -8.40 -3.61 -8.57
C ARG A 29 -8.45 -4.31 -7.22
N SER A 30 -7.45 -4.04 -6.38
CA SER A 30 -7.35 -4.62 -5.04
C SER A 30 -6.99 -3.53 -4.03
N GLU A 31 -7.63 -3.58 -2.86
CA GLU A 31 -7.53 -2.58 -1.80
C GLU A 31 -6.78 -3.14 -0.61
N THR A 32 -6.01 -2.29 0.06
CA THR A 32 -5.18 -2.64 1.21
C THR A 32 -5.44 -1.68 2.36
N ARG A 33 -5.26 -2.18 3.58
CA ARG A 33 -5.34 -1.40 4.82
C ARG A 33 -3.98 -0.86 5.25
N TYR A 34 -2.94 -1.07 4.45
CA TYR A 34 -1.58 -0.69 4.79
C TYR A 34 -1.00 0.28 3.76
N ASN A 35 -0.26 1.28 4.24
CA ASN A 35 0.56 2.17 3.43
C ASN A 35 2.00 2.19 3.93
N CYS A 36 2.94 2.51 3.05
CA CYS A 36 4.32 2.72 3.46
C CYS A 36 4.43 4.07 4.17
N LYS A 37 4.90 4.08 5.42
CA LYS A 37 5.03 5.30 6.24
C LYS A 37 5.85 6.40 5.58
N LEU A 38 6.85 6.03 4.79
CA LEU A 38 7.76 6.99 4.14
C LEU A 38 7.28 7.43 2.76
N CYS A 39 6.57 6.58 2.02
CA CYS A 39 6.13 6.89 0.65
C CYS A 39 4.67 7.30 0.57
N ASP A 40 3.91 7.14 1.65
CA ASP A 40 2.43 7.18 1.70
C ASP A 40 1.73 6.33 0.62
N VAL A 41 2.45 5.32 0.10
CA VAL A 41 1.92 4.43 -0.94
C VAL A 41 1.23 3.24 -0.32
N ALA A 42 -0.04 3.06 -0.67
CA ALA A 42 -0.83 1.90 -0.32
C ALA A 42 -0.28 0.65 -1.04
N SER A 43 0.16 -0.34 -0.26
CA SER A 43 0.68 -1.61 -0.76
C SER A 43 0.30 -2.77 0.15
N HIS A 44 0.24 -3.98 -0.42
CA HIS A 44 0.02 -5.19 0.39
C HIS A 44 1.31 -5.60 1.10
N LEU A 45 1.16 -6.30 2.22
CA LEU A 45 2.27 -6.90 2.96
C LEU A 45 3.03 -7.92 2.09
N GLY A 46 4.29 -8.18 2.46
CA GLY A 46 5.12 -9.20 1.83
C GLY A 46 5.59 -8.80 0.44
N ILE A 47 5.31 -9.65 -0.55
CA ILE A 47 5.90 -9.57 -1.89
C ILE A 47 5.59 -8.23 -2.58
N TYR A 48 4.40 -7.65 -2.38
CA TYR A 48 4.02 -6.38 -3.01
C TYR A 48 4.84 -5.20 -2.45
N PHE A 49 5.03 -5.15 -1.13
CA PHE A 49 5.87 -4.16 -0.47
C PHE A 49 7.34 -4.29 -0.88
N THR A 50 7.87 -5.52 -0.86
CA THR A 50 9.24 -5.77 -1.29
C THR A 50 9.40 -5.38 -2.76
N LYS A 51 8.49 -5.79 -3.65
CA LYS A 51 8.52 -5.43 -5.08
C LYS A 51 8.55 -3.91 -5.27
N TYR A 52 7.69 -3.16 -4.59
CA TYR A 52 7.67 -1.70 -4.72
C TYR A 52 8.98 -1.04 -4.28
N HIS A 53 9.64 -1.55 -3.24
CA HIS A 53 10.87 -0.96 -2.70
C HIS A 53 12.18 -1.55 -3.26
N THR A 54 12.12 -2.71 -3.91
CA THR A 54 13.30 -3.40 -4.46
C THR A 54 13.36 -3.36 -5.98
N LEU A 55 12.21 -3.34 -6.67
CA LEU A 55 12.20 -3.16 -8.12
C LEU A 55 12.40 -1.69 -8.42
N LYS A 56 13.55 -1.37 -9.03
CA LYS A 56 13.93 -0.04 -9.54
C LYS A 56 12.96 0.55 -10.59
N LYS A 57 11.88 -0.18 -10.93
CA LYS A 57 10.87 0.13 -11.94
C LYS A 57 9.48 -0.21 -11.38
N PHE A 58 8.95 0.71 -10.58
CA PHE A 58 7.54 1.06 -10.57
C PHE A 58 7.44 2.53 -10.95
#